data_AF-A0A812N0C4-F1
#
_entry.id   AF-A0A812N0C4-F1
#
_cell.length_a   1.000
_cell.length_b   1.000
_cell.length_c   1.000
_cell.angle_alpha   90.00
_cell.angle_beta   90.00
_cell.angle_gamma   90.00
#
_symmetry.space_group_name_H-M   'P 1'
#
loop_
_entity.id
_entity.type
_entity.pdbx_description
1 polymer ?
#
loop_
_entity_poly.entity_id
_entity_poly.type
_entity_poly.pdbx_seq_one_letter_code
_entity_poly.pdbx_strand_id
1 'polypeptide(L)'
;MFERVHPDFRIVLDYPQAMLYHIGTRDMRTLKEVDVDIGVPRPKRWEIRSAKECQSLLDSFHGFSEGLVVRDAKYRRQKWKRREYLLMHSARYLVGDDQPCYAWVARSTAAGTMDADRLCLNVWLRSESSEFAAYFPEALERYNLVQRLLEEEGLCEGLGDVRREREPGSGRFLHEATLWERLKAALPQTEKGRPEFRAAGSMKTRPSQQ
;
A
#
# COMPACT_ATOMS: atom_id res chain seq x y z
N MET A 1 -2.50 -9.88 19.35
CA MET A 1 -2.18 -8.97 18.24
C MET A 1 -2.85 -7.64 18.52
N PHE A 2 -2.14 -6.53 18.33
CA PHE A 2 -2.64 -5.21 18.65
C PHE A 2 -2.44 -4.23 17.50
N GLU A 3 -3.34 -3.26 17.39
CA GLU A 3 -3.14 -2.04 16.61
C GLU A 3 -2.80 -0.91 17.59
N ARG A 4 -1.66 -0.28 17.40
CA ARG A 4 -1.25 0.90 18.19
C ARG A 4 -1.55 2.14 17.38
N VAL A 5 -2.32 3.05 17.97
CA VAL A 5 -2.54 4.38 17.41
C VAL A 5 -2.01 5.43 18.38
N HIS A 6 -1.34 6.45 17.86
CA HIS A 6 -0.67 7.44 18.70
C HIS A 6 -0.55 8.78 17.95
N PRO A 7 -0.73 9.93 18.61
CA PRO A 7 -0.59 11.25 17.99
C PRO A 7 0.74 11.41 17.22
N ASP A 8 1.85 11.06 17.88
CA ASP A 8 3.20 11.15 17.31
C ASP A 8 3.52 10.13 16.22
N PHE A 9 2.68 9.09 16.05
CA PHE A 9 2.88 8.04 15.04
C PHE A 9 1.73 8.00 14.04
N ARG A 10 1.32 9.18 13.59
CA ARG A 10 0.28 9.33 12.57
C ARG A 10 0.76 8.81 11.22
N ILE A 11 -0.01 7.93 10.60
CA ILE A 11 0.13 7.56 9.18
C ILE A 11 -0.72 8.49 8.31
N VAL A 12 -2.04 8.45 8.48
CA VAL A 12 -2.98 9.34 7.77
C VAL A 12 -4.01 9.94 8.72
N LEU A 13 -4.70 9.08 9.48
CA LEU A 13 -5.73 9.49 10.44
C LEU A 13 -5.10 10.17 11.63
N ASP A 14 -5.76 11.23 12.09
CA ASP A 14 -5.39 11.91 13.32
C ASP A 14 -6.00 11.19 14.52
N TYR A 15 -5.16 10.86 15.49
CA TYR A 15 -5.56 10.23 16.74
C TYR A 15 -5.16 11.15 17.89
N PRO A 16 -6.11 11.78 18.59
CA PRO A 16 -5.80 12.78 19.61
C PRO A 16 -5.17 12.19 20.88
N GLN A 17 -5.25 10.86 21.05
CA GLN A 17 -4.73 10.15 22.22
C GLN A 17 -4.09 8.83 21.80
N ALA A 18 -3.07 8.43 22.57
CA ALA A 18 -2.44 7.13 22.42
C ALA A 18 -3.40 6.02 22.86
N MET A 19 -3.69 5.07 21.96
CA MET A 19 -4.59 3.96 22.24
C MET A 19 -3.99 2.65 21.72
N LEU A 20 -4.37 1.56 22.37
CA LEU A 20 -4.03 0.21 21.95
C LEU A 20 -5.32 -0.59 21.75
N TYR A 21 -5.52 -1.12 20.55
CA TYR A 21 -6.69 -1.92 20.21
C TYR A 21 -6.31 -3.38 20.04
N HIS A 22 -7.08 -4.27 20.67
CA HIS A 22 -6.97 -5.71 20.46
C HIS A 22 -7.63 -6.10 19.14
N ILE A 23 -6.82 -6.51 18.16
CA ILE A 23 -7.30 -6.88 16.81
C ILE A 23 -7.40 -8.39 16.59
N GLY A 24 -6.91 -9.19 17.53
CA GLY A 24 -7.08 -10.64 17.52
C GLY A 24 -6.11 -11.38 18.43
N THR A 25 -6.46 -12.62 18.74
CA THR A 25 -5.62 -13.55 19.49
C THR A 25 -5.37 -14.78 18.63
N ARG A 26 -4.16 -15.33 18.72
CA ARG A 26 -3.75 -16.55 18.04
C ARG A 26 -3.19 -17.52 19.07
N ASP A 27 -3.68 -18.75 19.05
CA ASP A 27 -3.05 -19.85 19.78
C ASP A 27 -1.74 -20.20 19.07
N MET A 28 -0.62 -20.07 19.78
CA MET A 28 0.71 -20.28 19.20
C MET A 28 1.04 -21.76 18.95
N ARG A 29 0.31 -22.70 19.55
CA ARG A 29 0.48 -24.14 19.31
C ARG A 29 -0.19 -24.57 18.01
N THR A 30 -1.39 -24.06 17.75
CA THR A 30 -2.20 -24.43 16.57
C THR A 30 -2.12 -23.41 15.44
N LEU A 31 -1.58 -22.21 15.72
CA LEU A 31 -1.59 -21.02 14.87
C LEU A 31 -2.99 -20.55 14.47
N LYS A 32 -4.03 -21.12 15.08
CA LYS A 32 -5.43 -20.73 14.84
C LYS A 32 -5.79 -19.52 15.67
N GLU A 33 -6.64 -18.69 15.10
CA GLU A 33 -7.16 -17.55 15.81
C GLU A 33 -8.29 -17.94 16.74
N VAL A 34 -8.30 -17.27 17.90
CA VAL A 34 -9.27 -17.50 18.96
C VAL A 34 -9.90 -16.16 19.32
N ASP A 35 -11.21 -16.16 19.55
CA ASP A 35 -11.90 -14.98 20.03
C ASP A 35 -11.99 -15.02 21.56
N VAL A 36 -11.06 -14.30 22.22
CA VAL A 36 -10.97 -14.22 23.68
C VAL A 36 -10.87 -12.77 24.10
N ASP A 37 -11.70 -12.37 25.06
CA ASP A 37 -11.58 -11.05 25.67
C ASP A 37 -10.39 -11.04 26.64
N ILE A 38 -9.51 -10.05 26.48
CA ILE A 38 -8.32 -9.85 27.29
C ILE A 38 -8.37 -8.52 28.05
N GLY A 39 -9.53 -7.86 28.10
CA GLY A 39 -9.74 -6.59 28.79
C GLY A 39 -9.19 -5.37 28.06
N VAL A 40 -8.77 -5.52 26.80
CA VAL A 40 -8.27 -4.42 25.95
C VAL A 40 -9.35 -4.03 24.93
N PRO A 41 -9.62 -2.72 24.72
CA PRO A 41 -10.60 -2.27 23.75
C PRO A 41 -10.40 -2.86 22.36
N ARG A 42 -11.50 -3.11 21.65
CA ARG A 42 -11.49 -3.69 20.30
C ARG A 42 -12.06 -2.70 19.29
N PRO A 43 -11.65 -2.77 18.01
CA PRO A 43 -12.33 -2.02 16.96
C PRO A 43 -13.80 -2.40 16.89
N LYS A 44 -14.64 -1.45 16.47
CA LYS A 44 -16.06 -1.70 16.23
C LYS A 44 -16.23 -2.83 15.21
N ARG A 45 -17.23 -3.69 15.45
CA ARG A 45 -17.56 -4.84 14.61
C ARG A 45 -18.96 -4.69 14.06
N TRP A 46 -19.14 -5.21 12.85
CA TRP A 46 -20.42 -5.26 12.16
C TRP A 46 -20.57 -6.64 11.54
N GLU A 47 -21.78 -7.17 11.55
CA GLU A 47 -22.13 -8.37 10.79
C GLU A 47 -22.58 -7.94 9.39
N ILE A 48 -21.94 -8.50 8.37
CA ILE A 48 -22.25 -8.25 6.96
C ILE A 48 -22.36 -9.58 6.23
N ARG A 49 -23.27 -9.68 5.27
CA ARG A 49 -23.58 -10.93 4.56
C ARG A 49 -23.17 -10.92 3.09
N SER A 50 -22.81 -9.75 2.57
CA SER A 50 -22.44 -9.59 1.16
C SER A 50 -21.39 -8.51 0.94
N ALA A 51 -20.67 -8.58 -0.18
CA ALA A 51 -19.74 -7.53 -0.60
C ALA A 51 -20.46 -6.19 -0.82
N LYS A 52 -21.71 -6.22 -1.29
CA LYS A 52 -22.55 -5.02 -1.45
C LYS A 52 -22.82 -4.35 -0.11
N GLU A 53 -23.20 -5.11 0.91
CA GLU A 53 -23.35 -4.57 2.28
C GLU A 53 -22.04 -4.01 2.83
N CYS A 54 -20.90 -4.66 2.54
CA CYS A 54 -19.60 -4.14 2.93
C CYS A 54 -19.33 -2.77 2.31
N GLN A 55 -19.58 -2.62 1.01
CA GLN A 55 -19.42 -1.33 0.32
C GLN A 55 -20.37 -0.28 0.90
N SER A 56 -21.65 -0.61 1.09
CA SER A 56 -22.62 0.31 1.69
C SER A 56 -22.24 0.73 3.13
N LEU A 57 -21.70 -0.18 3.93
CA LEU A 57 -21.18 0.14 5.26
C LEU A 57 -19.98 1.10 5.16
N LEU A 58 -19.04 0.82 4.26
CA LEU A 58 -17.87 1.67 4.01
C LEU A 58 -18.28 3.08 3.59
N ASP A 59 -19.26 3.20 2.69
CA ASP A 59 -19.80 4.47 2.20
C ASP A 59 -20.56 5.25 3.27
N SER A 60 -21.11 4.56 4.28
CA SER A 60 -21.85 5.16 5.39
C SER A 60 -20.95 5.82 6.45
N PHE A 61 -19.64 5.59 6.42
CA PHE A 61 -18.73 6.13 7.42
C PHE A 61 -18.64 7.65 7.31
N HIS A 62 -19.21 8.35 8.30
CA HIS A 62 -19.04 9.78 8.45
C HIS A 62 -17.59 10.14 8.79
N GLY A 63 -17.13 11.29 8.32
CA GLY A 63 -15.77 11.75 8.52
C GLY A 63 -14.74 10.96 7.71
N PHE A 64 -13.48 11.14 8.06
CA PHE A 64 -12.35 10.52 7.37
C PHE A 64 -11.90 9.25 8.10
N SER A 65 -11.91 8.13 7.40
CA SER A 65 -11.62 6.80 7.95
C SER A 65 -10.83 5.96 6.95
N GLU A 66 -10.01 5.03 7.45
CA GLU A 66 -9.21 4.14 6.60
C GLU A 66 -10.09 3.17 5.82
N GLY A 67 -10.93 2.44 6.53
CA GLY A 67 -11.87 1.50 5.96
C GLY A 67 -12.14 0.32 6.88
N LEU A 68 -12.30 -0.87 6.30
CA LEU A 68 -12.76 -2.09 6.97
C LEU A 68 -11.77 -3.24 6.80
N VAL A 69 -11.71 -4.11 7.80
CA VAL A 69 -11.13 -5.44 7.66
C VAL A 69 -12.27 -6.44 7.67
N VAL A 70 -12.55 -7.01 6.50
CA VAL A 70 -13.57 -8.06 6.35
C VAL A 70 -12.93 -9.40 6.68
N ARG A 71 -13.57 -10.15 7.57
CA ARG A 71 -13.13 -11.50 7.98
C ARG A 71 -14.24 -12.50 7.70
N ASP A 72 -13.91 -13.59 7.03
CA ASP A 72 -14.86 -14.69 6.83
C ASP A 72 -14.83 -15.73 7.98
N ALA A 73 -15.69 -16.74 7.90
CA ALA A 73 -15.77 -17.82 8.89
C ALA A 73 -14.49 -18.66 9.02
N LYS A 74 -13.60 -18.63 8.01
CA LYS A 74 -12.31 -19.32 8.00
C LYS A 74 -11.15 -18.40 8.43
N TYR A 75 -11.46 -17.22 9.01
CA TYR A 75 -10.49 -16.20 9.40
C TYR A 75 -9.65 -15.63 8.25
N ARG A 76 -10.06 -15.84 6.99
CA ARG A 76 -9.47 -15.17 5.84
C ARG A 76 -9.91 -13.72 5.86
N ARG A 77 -8.98 -12.82 5.53
CA ARG A 77 -9.20 -11.38 5.63
C ARG A 77 -9.01 -10.68 4.30
N GLN A 78 -9.80 -9.64 4.10
CA GLN A 78 -9.59 -8.66 3.05
C GLN A 78 -9.71 -7.25 3.65
N LYS A 79 -8.77 -6.37 3.30
CA LYS A 79 -8.83 -4.97 3.69
C LYS A 79 -9.57 -4.19 2.59
N TRP A 80 -10.59 -3.46 2.99
CA TRP A 80 -11.38 -2.59 2.12
C TRP A 80 -11.13 -1.16 2.55
N LYS A 81 -10.25 -0.47 1.83
CA LYS A 81 -9.82 0.89 2.17
C LYS A 81 -10.61 1.92 1.36
N ARG A 82 -10.94 3.06 1.95
CA ARG A 82 -11.60 4.17 1.27
C ARG A 82 -10.66 4.84 0.29
N ARG A 83 -11.20 5.27 -0.86
CA ARG A 83 -10.43 5.98 -1.87
C ARG A 83 -9.75 7.22 -1.30
N GLU A 84 -10.42 8.00 -0.45
CA GLU A 84 -9.84 9.23 0.10
C GLU A 84 -8.68 8.92 1.07
N TYR A 85 -8.80 7.85 1.88
CA TYR A 85 -7.69 7.38 2.72
C TYR A 85 -6.50 6.98 1.87
N LEU A 86 -6.75 6.16 0.86
CA LEU A 86 -5.74 5.71 -0.08
C LEU A 86 -5.07 6.90 -0.79
N LEU A 87 -5.84 7.92 -1.19
CA LEU A 87 -5.32 9.14 -1.78
C LEU A 87 -4.50 9.98 -0.79
N MET A 88 -4.91 10.16 0.47
CA MET A 88 -4.13 10.94 1.45
C MET A 88 -2.90 10.19 1.94
N HIS A 89 -3.03 8.88 2.14
CA HIS A 89 -1.90 7.97 2.30
C HIS A 89 -0.95 8.09 1.11
N SER A 90 -1.45 8.50 -0.07
CA SER A 90 -0.66 8.78 -1.27
C SER A 90 -0.16 10.23 -1.39
N ALA A 91 -0.91 11.21 -0.88
CA ALA A 91 -0.75 12.65 -1.15
C ALA A 91 0.00 13.41 -0.04
N ARG A 92 0.22 12.82 1.15
CA ARG A 92 1.13 13.33 2.19
C ARG A 92 2.57 13.60 1.68
N TYR A 93 2.85 13.26 0.44
CA TYR A 93 4.13 13.36 -0.25
C TYR A 93 4.21 14.52 -1.26
N LEU A 94 3.13 15.30 -1.47
CA LEU A 94 3.11 16.46 -2.37
C LEU A 94 3.43 17.79 -1.67
N VAL A 95 3.57 17.80 -0.35
CA VAL A 95 3.92 18.98 0.46
C VAL A 95 5.23 18.65 1.17
N GLY A 96 6.30 19.37 0.84
CA GLY A 96 7.68 19.01 1.17
C GLY A 96 8.08 19.14 2.65
N ASP A 97 9.10 18.34 2.99
CA ASP A 97 9.86 18.18 4.26
C ASP A 97 9.10 17.61 5.48
N ASP A 98 9.72 16.94 6.46
CA ASP A 98 10.93 16.11 6.62
C ASP A 98 10.56 15.12 7.75
N GLN A 99 10.87 13.81 7.63
CA GLN A 99 10.61 12.67 8.58
C GLN A 99 9.50 11.64 8.18
N PRO A 100 9.65 10.36 8.57
CA PRO A 100 9.58 9.22 7.66
C PRO A 100 8.15 8.75 7.38
N CYS A 101 7.90 8.39 6.13
CA CYS A 101 6.61 7.86 5.71
C CYS A 101 6.80 6.52 4.98
N TYR A 102 6.18 5.47 5.54
CA TYR A 102 6.47 4.05 5.29
C TYR A 102 5.63 3.40 4.19
N ALA A 103 4.99 4.18 3.31
CA ALA A 103 4.17 3.64 2.24
C ALA A 103 4.65 4.12 0.87
N TRP A 104 5.29 3.25 0.11
CA TRP A 104 5.97 3.67 -1.10
C TRP A 104 5.05 3.81 -2.31
N VAL A 105 3.92 3.08 -2.40
CA VAL A 105 2.94 3.24 -3.47
C VAL A 105 2.49 4.70 -3.63
N ALA A 106 2.54 5.49 -2.55
CA ALA A 106 2.28 6.92 -2.52
C ALA A 106 3.29 7.80 -3.28
N ARG A 107 4.56 7.39 -3.32
CA ARG A 107 5.63 8.07 -4.09
C ARG A 107 5.41 7.94 -5.59
N SER A 108 4.47 7.10 -6.02
CA SER A 108 3.98 7.05 -7.40
C SER A 108 3.17 8.28 -7.81
N THR A 109 2.84 9.22 -6.92
CA THR A 109 2.31 10.53 -7.35
C THR A 109 3.38 11.40 -8.02
N ALA A 110 4.67 11.10 -7.81
CA ALA A 110 5.77 11.55 -8.67
C ALA A 110 6.01 10.61 -9.89
N ALA A 111 5.18 9.58 -10.13
CA ALA A 111 5.28 8.70 -11.31
C ALA A 111 4.98 9.42 -12.62
N GLY A 112 4.48 10.66 -12.58
CA GLY A 112 4.50 11.53 -13.76
C GLY A 112 5.91 11.78 -14.31
N THR A 113 6.95 11.65 -13.48
CA THR A 113 8.37 11.82 -13.86
C THR A 113 9.21 10.55 -13.73
N MET A 114 8.74 9.55 -12.98
CA MET A 114 9.44 8.26 -12.80
C MET A 114 9.07 7.28 -13.92
N ASP A 115 10.06 6.56 -14.45
CA ASP A 115 9.81 5.51 -15.43
C ASP A 115 8.87 4.44 -14.85
N ALA A 116 7.88 4.02 -15.66
CA ALA A 116 6.86 3.02 -15.32
C ALA A 116 7.45 1.74 -14.72
N ASP A 117 8.60 1.34 -15.25
CA ASP A 117 9.28 0.12 -14.85
C ASP A 117 10.01 0.28 -13.53
N ARG A 118 10.55 1.48 -13.29
CA ARG A 118 11.19 1.81 -12.01
C ARG A 118 10.18 1.88 -10.89
N LEU A 119 8.95 2.30 -11.20
CA LEU A 119 7.82 2.20 -10.30
C LEU A 119 7.55 0.72 -9.96
N CYS A 120 7.35 -0.13 -10.95
CA CYS A 120 7.09 -1.56 -10.72
C CYS A 120 8.20 -2.25 -9.90
N LEU A 121 9.48 -1.96 -10.17
CA LEU A 121 10.62 -2.45 -9.39
C LEU A 121 10.49 -2.08 -7.91
N ASN A 122 10.17 -0.83 -7.64
CA ASN A 122 10.09 -0.36 -6.28
C ASN A 122 8.84 -0.87 -5.52
N VAL A 123 7.71 -1.14 -6.22
CA VAL A 123 6.55 -1.89 -5.67
C VAL A 123 7.02 -3.25 -5.19
N TRP A 124 7.74 -3.96 -6.07
CA TRP A 124 8.23 -5.31 -5.84
C TRP A 124 9.21 -5.37 -4.67
N LEU A 125 10.16 -4.42 -4.60
CA LEU A 125 11.14 -4.31 -3.52
C LEU A 125 10.49 -4.19 -2.14
N ARG A 126 9.33 -3.55 -2.06
CA ARG A 126 8.62 -3.27 -0.80
C ARG A 126 7.48 -4.22 -0.50
N SER A 127 7.21 -5.19 -1.38
CA SER A 127 6.11 -6.15 -1.23
C SER A 127 4.73 -5.47 -1.13
N GLU A 128 4.54 -4.36 -1.84
CA GLU A 128 3.30 -3.56 -1.83
C GLU A 128 2.38 -3.86 -3.05
N SER A 129 2.57 -5.01 -3.70
CA SER A 129 1.87 -5.39 -4.93
C SER A 129 0.34 -5.41 -4.82
N SER A 130 -0.17 -5.85 -3.66
CA SER A 130 -1.61 -5.89 -3.40
C SER A 130 -2.25 -4.49 -3.37
N GLU A 131 -1.52 -3.50 -2.87
CA GLU A 131 -1.98 -2.12 -2.86
C GLU A 131 -1.85 -1.53 -4.26
N PHE A 132 -0.69 -1.71 -4.92
CA PHE A 132 -0.47 -1.27 -6.30
C PHE A 132 -1.55 -1.78 -7.28
N ALA A 133 -1.91 -3.06 -7.21
CA ALA A 133 -2.96 -3.65 -8.04
C ALA A 133 -4.34 -3.02 -7.81
N ALA A 134 -4.62 -2.53 -6.59
CA ALA A 134 -5.85 -1.82 -6.29
C ALA A 134 -5.87 -0.39 -6.84
N TYR A 135 -4.71 0.28 -6.93
CA TYR A 135 -4.59 1.64 -7.47
C TYR A 135 -4.48 1.71 -8.99
N PHE A 136 -3.73 0.77 -9.58
CA PHE A 136 -3.37 0.77 -11.00
C PHE A 136 -3.62 -0.61 -11.60
N PRO A 137 -4.88 -1.09 -11.64
CA PRO A 137 -5.20 -2.39 -12.25
C PRO A 137 -4.74 -2.48 -13.71
N GLU A 138 -4.72 -1.36 -14.43
CA GLU A 138 -4.20 -1.24 -15.79
C GLU A 138 -2.68 -1.47 -15.90
N ALA A 139 -1.92 -1.24 -14.82
CA ALA A 139 -0.48 -1.43 -14.78
C ALA A 139 -0.08 -2.81 -14.26
N LEU A 140 -1.05 -3.67 -13.90
CA LEU A 140 -0.80 -4.98 -13.32
C LEU A 140 -0.04 -5.91 -14.27
N GLU A 141 -0.35 -5.85 -15.58
CA GLU A 141 0.37 -6.62 -16.60
C GLU A 141 1.86 -6.24 -16.63
N ARG A 142 2.16 -4.95 -16.61
CA ARG A 142 3.54 -4.44 -16.59
C ARG A 142 4.26 -4.81 -15.29
N TYR A 143 3.58 -4.70 -14.14
CA TYR A 143 4.11 -5.16 -12.86
C TYR A 143 4.45 -6.65 -12.86
N ASN A 144 3.57 -7.50 -13.41
CA ASN A 144 3.80 -8.93 -13.50
C ASN A 144 5.00 -9.28 -14.40
N LEU A 145 5.21 -8.53 -15.48
CA LEU A 145 6.42 -8.65 -16.31
C LEU A 145 7.68 -8.36 -15.47
N VAL A 146 7.72 -7.21 -14.80
CA VAL A 146 8.87 -6.82 -13.97
C VAL A 146 9.12 -7.82 -12.85
N GLN A 147 8.07 -8.31 -12.17
CA GLN A 147 8.19 -9.34 -11.15
C GLN A 147 8.82 -10.62 -11.72
N ARG A 148 8.38 -11.08 -12.88
CA ARG A 148 8.91 -12.28 -13.54
C ARG A 148 10.39 -12.14 -13.86
N LEU A 149 10.78 -11.00 -14.45
CA LEU A 149 12.19 -10.71 -14.75
C LEU A 149 13.05 -10.76 -13.47
N LEU A 150 12.55 -10.23 -12.36
CA LEU A 150 13.27 -10.19 -11.09
C LEU A 150 13.35 -11.55 -10.39
N GLU A 151 12.30 -12.37 -10.46
CA GLU A 151 12.18 -13.62 -9.70
C GLU A 151 12.60 -14.87 -10.49
N GLU A 152 12.31 -14.91 -11.79
CA GLU A 152 12.49 -16.10 -12.63
C GLU A 152 13.70 -15.99 -13.57
N GLU A 153 14.03 -14.78 -14.03
CA GLU A 153 15.15 -14.54 -14.96
C GLU A 153 16.45 -14.13 -14.27
N GLY A 154 16.56 -14.38 -12.97
CA GLY A 154 17.83 -14.27 -12.24
C GLY A 154 18.38 -12.86 -12.10
N LEU A 155 17.61 -11.79 -12.34
CA LEU A 155 18.14 -10.42 -12.20
C LEU A 155 18.60 -10.09 -10.77
N CYS A 156 18.12 -10.83 -9.77
CA CYS A 156 18.57 -10.71 -8.37
C CYS A 156 19.82 -11.55 -8.04
N GLU A 157 20.33 -12.35 -8.97
CA GLU A 157 21.47 -13.24 -8.71
C GLU A 157 22.71 -12.46 -8.25
N GLY A 158 23.33 -12.95 -7.17
CA GLY A 158 24.51 -12.35 -6.55
C GLY A 158 24.25 -11.12 -5.68
N LEU A 159 23.00 -10.70 -5.46
CA LEU A 159 22.66 -9.45 -4.75
C LEU A 159 22.13 -9.64 -3.31
N GLY A 160 22.35 -10.79 -2.66
CA GLY A 160 21.92 -10.99 -1.26
C GLY A 160 20.40 -10.89 -1.07
N ASP A 161 19.94 -10.45 0.10
CA ASP A 161 18.50 -10.27 0.37
C ASP A 161 18.05 -8.86 -0.07
N VAL A 162 17.85 -8.72 -1.38
CA VAL A 162 17.53 -7.44 -2.04
C VAL A 162 16.29 -6.74 -1.48
N ARG A 163 15.35 -7.47 -0.85
CA ARG A 163 14.13 -6.86 -0.28
C ARG A 163 14.34 -6.37 1.15
N ARG A 164 15.32 -6.89 1.88
CA ARG A 164 15.60 -6.50 3.28
C ARG A 164 16.77 -5.55 3.45
N GLU A 165 17.76 -5.60 2.58
CA GLU A 165 18.97 -4.79 2.72
C GLU A 165 18.68 -3.30 2.45
N ARG A 166 19.14 -2.46 3.39
CA ARG A 166 18.97 -1.01 3.35
C ARG A 166 20.27 -0.31 3.68
N GLU A 167 20.49 0.84 3.05
CA GLU A 167 21.49 1.80 3.50
C GLU A 167 21.18 2.24 4.94
N PRO A 168 22.16 2.19 5.86
CA PRO A 168 21.99 2.64 7.23
C PRO A 168 21.50 4.09 7.30
N GLY A 169 20.41 4.33 8.03
CA GLY A 169 19.89 5.68 8.28
C GLY A 169 19.12 6.34 7.14
N SER A 170 19.08 5.77 5.93
CA SER A 170 18.38 6.38 4.78
C SER A 170 17.09 5.67 4.36
N GLY A 171 16.91 4.40 4.76
CA GLY A 171 15.77 3.58 4.36
C GLY A 171 15.74 3.25 2.86
N ARG A 172 16.81 3.58 2.11
CA ARG A 172 16.99 3.22 0.70
C ARG A 172 17.44 1.79 0.55
N PHE A 173 16.97 1.13 -0.50
CA PHE A 173 17.36 -0.24 -0.82
C PHE A 173 18.78 -0.25 -1.39
N LEU A 174 19.65 -1.08 -0.81
CA LEU A 174 21.06 -1.14 -1.20
C LEU A 174 21.24 -1.46 -2.70
N HIS A 175 20.38 -2.35 -3.23
CA HIS A 175 20.49 -2.88 -4.59
C HIS A 175 19.52 -2.25 -5.60
N GLU A 176 18.75 -1.22 -5.22
CA GLU A 176 17.75 -0.62 -6.13
C GLU A 176 18.36 -0.13 -7.44
N ALA A 177 19.49 0.58 -7.36
CA ALA A 177 20.15 1.12 -8.54
C ALA A 177 20.66 0.00 -9.47
N THR A 178 21.29 -1.03 -8.91
CA THR A 178 21.79 -2.19 -9.66
C THR A 178 20.65 -2.94 -10.34
N LEU A 179 19.57 -3.21 -9.61
CA LEU A 179 18.38 -3.86 -10.14
C LEU A 179 17.72 -3.02 -11.23
N TRP A 180 17.72 -1.70 -11.10
CA TRP A 180 17.19 -0.81 -12.12
C TRP A 180 17.98 -0.89 -13.43
N GLU A 181 19.31 -0.91 -13.37
CA GLU A 181 20.14 -1.07 -14.58
C GLU A 181 19.94 -2.45 -15.24
N ARG A 182 19.91 -3.51 -14.44
CA ARG A 182 19.64 -4.88 -14.92
C ARG A 182 18.25 -4.98 -15.57
N LEU A 183 17.24 -4.39 -14.94
CA LEU A 183 15.87 -4.38 -15.44
C LEU A 183 15.75 -3.62 -16.76
N LYS A 184 16.36 -2.43 -16.88
CA LYS A 184 16.39 -1.68 -18.15
C LYS A 184 16.98 -2.48 -19.31
N ALA A 185 18.00 -3.29 -19.04
CA ALA A 185 18.63 -4.13 -20.06
C ALA A 185 17.77 -5.33 -20.47
N ALA A 186 17.01 -5.89 -19.53
CA ALA A 186 16.16 -7.05 -19.77
C ALA A 186 14.78 -6.70 -20.36
N LEU A 187 14.30 -5.47 -20.13
CA LEU A 187 13.00 -5.05 -20.62
C LEU A 187 12.96 -4.97 -22.14
N PRO A 188 11.91 -5.49 -22.79
CA PRO A 188 11.74 -5.31 -24.23
C PRO A 188 11.61 -3.82 -24.53
N GLN A 189 12.43 -3.33 -25.47
CA GLN A 189 12.36 -1.97 -25.99
C GLN A 189 11.00 -1.79 -26.66
N THR A 190 10.03 -1.20 -25.96
CA THR A 190 8.72 -0.92 -26.54
C THR A 190 8.84 0.31 -27.45
N GLU A 191 8.62 0.13 -28.74
CA GLU A 191 8.37 1.24 -29.65
C GLU A 191 7.12 2.02 -29.16
N LYS A 192 7.31 3.32 -28.91
CA LYS A 192 6.27 4.36 -28.70
C LYS A 192 4.96 3.88 -28.06
N GLY A 193 4.95 3.84 -26.74
CA GLY A 193 3.72 3.72 -25.95
C GLY A 193 4.03 3.65 -24.47
N ARG A 194 4.61 4.70 -23.88
CA ARG A 194 4.71 4.79 -22.42
C ARG A 194 3.28 4.70 -21.86
N PRO A 195 2.95 3.76 -20.97
CA PRO A 195 1.71 3.85 -20.22
C PRO A 195 1.77 5.16 -19.42
N GLU A 196 0.96 6.14 -19.83
CA GLU A 196 0.74 7.33 -19.02
C GLU A 196 -0.01 6.87 -17.76
N PHE A 197 0.66 6.90 -16.60
CA PHE A 197 -0.04 6.82 -15.33
C PHE A 197 -0.84 8.11 -15.16
N ARG A 198 -2.04 8.14 -15.75
CA ARG A 198 -2.97 9.24 -15.52
C ARG A 198 -3.46 9.11 -14.10
N ALA A 199 -2.99 9.99 -13.23
CA ALA A 199 -3.63 10.21 -11.94
C ALA A 199 -5.13 10.38 -12.19
N ALA A 200 -5.94 9.54 -11.56
CA ALA A 200 -7.39 9.53 -11.75
C ALA A 200 -7.99 10.87 -11.30
N GLY A 201 -8.13 11.80 -12.26
CA GLY A 201 -8.83 13.07 -12.11
C GLY A 201 -7.91 14.29 -12.12
N SER A 202 -7.67 14.85 -13.30
CA SER A 202 -7.50 16.30 -13.42
C SER A 202 -8.77 16.93 -12.84
N MET A 203 -8.64 17.61 -11.69
CA MET A 203 -9.68 18.53 -11.25
C MET A 203 -9.83 19.57 -12.35
N LYS A 204 -10.90 19.45 -13.15
CA LYS A 204 -11.48 20.62 -13.81
C LYS A 204 -11.84 21.56 -12.67
N THR A 205 -11.04 22.60 -12.49
CA THR A 205 -11.38 23.77 -11.68
C THR A 205 -12.77 24.21 -12.13
N ARG A 206 -13.77 24.05 -11.27
CA ARG A 206 -15.06 24.71 -11.48
C ARG A 206 -14.77 26.21 -11.49
N PRO A 207 -15.21 26.97 -12.49
CA PRO A 207 -15.12 28.42 -12.43
C PRO A 207 -15.88 28.87 -11.18
N SER A 208 -15.24 29.68 -10.36
CA SER A 208 -15.90 30.45 -9.31
C SER A 208 -17.01 31.27 -9.96
N GLN A 209 -18.26 30.94 -9.69
CA GLN A 209 -19.35 31.85 -9.96
C GLN A 209 -19.30 32.94 -8.87
N GLN A 210 -19.10 34.17 -9.34
CA GLN A 210 -19.28 35.41 -8.60
C GLN A 210 -20.75 35.65 -8.29
#